data_AF-Q4CV84-F1
#
_entry.id   AF-Q4CV84-F1
#
_cell.length_a   1.000
_cell.length_b   1.000
_cell.length_c   1.000
_cell.angle_alpha   90.00
_cell.angle_beta   90.00
_cell.angle_gamma   90.00
#
_symmetry.space_group_name_H-M   'P 1'
#
loop_
_entity.id
_entity.type
_entity.pdbx_description
1 polymer ?
#
loop_
_entity_poly.entity_id
_entity_poly.type
_entity_poly.pdbx_seq_one_letter_code
_entity_poly.pdbx_strand_id
1 'polypeptide(L)'
;MPPLLAINICIVSSYFDAAAIPLSWSLCPMEGYGSMQWEKERSYRLIGLEEKALRRGYGHPHCTVAQLSIRPSDLDALRNVVREIWLSMKELTERQDATISLVALDDGPFFATSKDGEEIRLPSIRILRSETLCALHEKISCAVLPYHVLPATLDVGKAAFHPSFPADNAATVEWMKNYLSENCIDAYSPHITLGATTVKPMTSSFLFKPTTVPWRECRLVVSRMGNYCSCFEIYD
;
A
#
# COMPACT_ATOMS: atom_id res chain seq x y z
N MET A 1 -2.56 -7.57 26.56
CA MET A 1 -3.26 -8.06 25.35
C MET A 1 -2.24 -8.66 24.40
N PRO A 2 -2.56 -9.74 23.66
CA PRO A 2 -1.62 -10.30 22.69
C PRO A 2 -1.27 -9.24 21.63
N PRO A 3 -0.02 -9.22 21.14
CA PRO A 3 0.37 -8.33 20.06
C PRO A 3 -0.45 -8.63 18.81
N LEU A 4 -0.82 -7.60 18.05
CA LEU A 4 -1.45 -7.73 16.73
C LEU A 4 -0.42 -7.48 15.64
N LEU A 5 -0.73 -7.88 14.41
CA LEU A 5 0.00 -7.52 13.20
C LEU A 5 -0.92 -6.72 12.29
N ALA A 6 -0.47 -5.55 11.85
CA ALA A 6 -1.13 -4.78 10.80
C ALA A 6 -0.69 -5.34 9.44
N ILE A 7 -1.63 -5.88 8.68
CA ILE A 7 -1.38 -6.60 7.43
C ILE A 7 -1.95 -5.84 6.25
N ASN A 8 -1.18 -5.82 5.16
CA ASN A 8 -1.62 -5.42 3.83
C ASN A 8 -1.46 -6.60 2.87
N ILE A 9 -2.56 -7.00 2.25
CA ILE A 9 -2.59 -7.94 1.14
C ILE A 9 -2.61 -7.11 -0.13
N CYS A 10 -1.58 -7.24 -0.95
CA CYS A 10 -1.39 -6.33 -2.07
C CYS A 10 -0.80 -7.02 -3.29
N ILE A 11 -1.06 -6.43 -4.45
CA ILE A 11 -0.40 -6.80 -5.70
C ILE A 11 0.90 -6.02 -5.81
N VAL A 12 1.97 -6.72 -6.19
CA VAL A 12 3.27 -6.14 -6.51
C VAL A 12 3.75 -6.61 -7.87
N SER A 13 4.55 -5.79 -8.56
CA SER A 13 5.16 -6.12 -9.85
C SER A 13 6.38 -5.23 -10.09
N SER A 14 7.40 -5.73 -10.78
CA SER A 14 8.54 -4.91 -11.22
C SER A 14 8.11 -3.78 -12.20
N TYR A 15 6.97 -3.93 -12.87
CA TYR A 15 6.38 -2.86 -13.67
C TYR A 15 5.88 -1.71 -12.79
N PHE A 16 5.47 -1.98 -11.55
CA PHE A 16 5.10 -0.94 -10.59
C PHE A 16 6.35 -0.18 -10.15
N ASP A 17 7.48 -0.87 -9.94
CA ASP A 17 8.77 -0.25 -9.64
C ASP A 17 9.17 0.75 -10.72
N ALA A 18 9.13 0.31 -11.99
CA ALA A 18 9.46 1.14 -13.14
C ALA A 18 8.56 2.38 -13.29
N ALA A 19 7.27 2.26 -12.95
CA ALA A 19 6.30 3.37 -13.06
C ALA A 19 6.36 4.33 -11.86
N ALA A 20 6.53 3.82 -10.64
CA ALA A 20 6.30 4.57 -9.41
C ALA A 20 7.59 5.15 -8.79
N ILE A 21 8.71 4.44 -8.85
CA ILE A 21 9.96 4.87 -8.19
C ILE A 21 10.48 6.20 -8.76
N PRO A 22 10.54 6.42 -10.09
CA PRO A 22 10.99 7.70 -10.64
C PRO A 22 10.16 8.89 -10.14
N LEU A 23 8.86 8.70 -10.00
CA LEU A 23 7.95 9.71 -9.45
C LEU A 23 8.20 9.93 -7.97
N SER A 24 8.34 8.86 -7.18
CA SER A 24 8.66 8.94 -5.75
C SER A 24 9.94 9.75 -5.49
N TRP A 25 10.99 9.54 -6.27
CA TRP A 25 12.23 10.29 -6.14
C TRP A 25 12.09 11.76 -6.53
N SER A 26 11.27 12.07 -7.54
CA SER A 26 10.99 13.47 -7.93
C SER A 26 10.21 14.23 -6.85
N LEU A 27 9.40 13.51 -6.07
CA LEU A 27 8.53 14.05 -5.02
C LEU A 27 9.22 14.23 -3.67
N CYS A 28 10.13 13.31 -3.38
CA CYS A 28 10.78 13.15 -2.10
C CYS A 28 12.30 13.32 -2.33
N PRO A 29 12.87 14.54 -2.30
CA PRO A 29 14.31 14.72 -2.51
C PRO A 29 15.10 14.21 -1.30
N MET A 30 16.15 13.41 -1.50
CA MET A 30 16.94 12.78 -0.41
C MET A 30 17.39 13.79 0.66
N GLU A 31 17.58 13.33 1.90
CA GLU A 31 18.26 14.12 2.94
C GLU A 31 19.56 14.70 2.35
N GLY A 32 19.63 16.03 2.20
CA GLY A 32 20.78 16.73 1.59
C GLY A 32 20.54 17.38 0.23
N TYR A 33 19.35 17.27 -0.39
CA TYR A 33 19.00 18.01 -1.60
C TYR A 33 18.12 19.24 -1.29
N GLY A 34 18.67 20.44 -1.49
CA GLY A 34 17.91 21.71 -1.45
C GLY A 34 17.38 22.08 -0.07
N SER A 35 16.92 23.32 0.09
CA SER A 35 16.46 23.93 1.35
C SER A 35 15.23 23.28 2.01
N MET A 36 14.71 22.15 1.51
CA MET A 36 13.59 21.45 2.12
C MET A 36 14.07 20.55 3.25
N GLN A 37 13.69 20.89 4.49
CA GLN A 37 13.85 19.99 5.62
C GLN A 37 12.88 18.82 5.48
N TRP A 38 13.37 17.71 4.93
CA TRP A 38 12.66 16.46 4.83
C TRP A 38 12.43 15.91 6.25
N GLU A 39 11.18 15.95 6.73
CA GLU A 39 10.85 15.46 8.07
C GLU A 39 10.94 13.93 8.09
N LYS A 40 12.08 13.40 8.54
CA LYS A 40 12.38 11.96 8.60
C LYS A 40 11.26 11.11 9.21
N GLU A 41 10.51 11.68 10.15
CA GLU A 41 9.39 11.00 10.81
C GLU A 41 8.17 10.84 9.90
N ARG A 42 7.96 11.77 8.96
CA ARG A 42 6.87 11.78 7.98
C ARG A 42 7.26 11.32 6.59
N SER A 43 8.53 10.96 6.46
CA SER A 43 9.15 10.61 5.20
C SER A 43 8.79 9.20 4.77
N TYR A 44 8.05 9.09 3.67
CA TYR A 44 7.77 7.82 3.01
C TYR A 44 8.21 7.87 1.55
N ARG A 45 8.89 6.81 1.11
CA ARG A 45 9.39 6.63 -0.26
C ARG A 45 9.21 5.21 -0.73
N LEU A 46 9.40 5.05 -2.03
CA LEU A 46 9.38 3.76 -2.68
C LEU A 46 10.79 3.20 -2.91
N ILE A 47 10.91 1.88 -2.78
CA ILE A 47 12.10 1.09 -3.15
C ILE A 47 11.68 -0.15 -3.94
N GLY A 48 12.54 -0.60 -4.85
CA GLY A 48 12.26 -1.73 -5.74
C GLY A 48 12.06 -3.04 -4.98
N LEU A 49 11.32 -3.97 -5.59
CA LEU A 49 11.03 -5.29 -5.03
C LEU A 49 12.28 -6.17 -4.90
N GLU A 50 13.35 -5.84 -5.61
CA GLU A 50 14.66 -6.50 -5.50
C GLU A 50 15.38 -6.16 -4.19
N GLU A 51 15.04 -5.05 -3.54
CA GLU A 51 15.58 -4.70 -2.23
C GLU A 51 14.94 -5.56 -1.15
N LYS A 52 15.74 -6.43 -0.54
CA LYS A 52 15.31 -7.32 0.54
C LYS A 52 15.55 -6.71 1.91
N ALA A 53 16.47 -5.75 2.02
CA ALA A 53 16.77 -5.11 3.29
C ALA A 53 15.71 -4.05 3.62
N LEU A 54 15.00 -4.24 4.71
CA LEU A 54 14.04 -3.26 5.22
C LEU A 54 14.74 -1.95 5.57
N ARG A 55 14.27 -0.84 5.01
CA ARG A 55 14.78 0.51 5.29
C ARG A 55 13.67 1.38 5.85
N ARG A 56 13.89 1.96 7.04
CA ARG A 56 12.92 2.87 7.66
C ARG A 56 12.55 4.01 6.68
N GLY A 57 11.25 4.27 6.53
CA GLY A 57 10.74 5.30 5.61
C GLY A 57 10.67 4.87 4.14
N TYR A 58 10.94 3.60 3.83
CA TYR A 58 10.77 3.03 2.49
C TYR A 58 9.75 1.89 2.52
N GLY A 59 8.92 1.80 1.49
CA GLY A 59 8.08 0.63 1.22
C GLY A 59 8.11 0.29 -0.26
N HIS A 60 7.48 -0.82 -0.62
CA HIS A 60 7.42 -1.27 -2.01
C HIS A 60 6.22 -0.66 -2.75
N PRO A 61 6.37 -0.31 -4.04
CA PRO A 61 5.26 0.00 -4.92
C PRO A 61 4.26 -1.16 -4.93
N HIS A 62 3.02 -0.90 -4.53
CA HIS A 62 2.00 -1.92 -4.40
C HIS A 62 0.60 -1.35 -4.68
N CYS A 63 -0.30 -2.23 -5.10
CA CYS A 63 -1.73 -1.96 -5.16
C CYS A 63 -2.42 -2.75 -4.04
N THR A 64 -2.96 -2.05 -3.05
CA THR A 64 -3.69 -2.68 -1.95
C THR A 64 -4.92 -3.44 -2.46
N VAL A 65 -5.07 -4.67 -1.98
CA VAL A 65 -6.24 -5.52 -2.20
C VAL A 65 -7.07 -5.61 -0.94
N ALA A 66 -6.45 -5.79 0.23
CA ALA A 66 -7.15 -5.75 1.51
C ALA A 66 -6.20 -5.36 2.65
N GLN A 67 -6.74 -4.75 3.70
CA GLN A 67 -6.01 -4.38 4.91
C GLN A 67 -6.76 -4.84 6.15
N LEU A 68 -6.03 -5.29 7.15
CA LEU A 68 -6.60 -5.78 8.40
C LEU A 68 -5.54 -5.85 9.50
N SER A 69 -5.99 -5.95 10.74
CA SER A 69 -5.16 -6.41 11.86
C SER A 69 -5.48 -7.86 12.20
N ILE A 70 -4.46 -8.66 12.44
CA ILE A 70 -4.60 -10.09 12.81
C ILE A 70 -3.83 -10.41 14.08
N ARG A 71 -4.06 -11.61 14.65
CA ARG A 71 -3.13 -12.18 15.63
C ARG A 71 -1.94 -12.82 14.90
N PRO A 72 -0.73 -12.79 15.49
CA PRO A 72 0.43 -13.50 14.93
C PRO A 72 0.18 -14.99 14.67
N SER A 73 -0.64 -15.65 15.50
CA SER A 73 -1.02 -17.06 15.34
C SER A 73 -1.78 -17.36 14.05
N ASP A 74 -2.39 -16.35 13.45
CA ASP A 74 -3.28 -16.50 12.30
C ASP A 74 -2.55 -16.25 10.97
N LEU A 75 -1.27 -15.83 11.01
CA LEU A 75 -0.52 -15.39 9.83
C LEU A 75 -0.37 -16.49 8.78
N ASP A 76 0.01 -17.71 9.17
CA ASP A 76 0.19 -18.80 8.22
C ASP A 76 -1.13 -19.24 7.59
N ALA A 77 -2.22 -19.27 8.38
CA ALA A 77 -3.55 -19.58 7.89
C ALA A 77 -4.02 -18.51 6.88
N LEU A 78 -3.83 -17.22 7.19
CA LEU A 78 -4.13 -16.12 6.29
C LEU A 78 -3.35 -16.24 4.97
N ARG A 79 -2.04 -16.49 5.04
CA ARG A 79 -1.18 -16.65 3.85
C ARG A 79 -1.66 -17.77 2.95
N ASN A 80 -2.06 -18.90 3.53
CA ASN A 80 -2.60 -20.04 2.78
C ASN A 80 -3.90 -19.68 2.05
N VAL A 81 -4.85 -19.03 2.73
CA VAL A 81 -6.12 -18.59 2.11
C VAL A 81 -5.88 -17.60 0.97
N VAL A 82 -4.99 -16.62 1.18
CA VAL A 82 -4.62 -15.63 0.14
C VAL A 82 -3.99 -16.33 -1.07
N ARG A 83 -3.10 -17.30 -0.83
CA ARG A 83 -2.44 -18.07 -1.89
C ARG A 83 -3.43 -18.93 -2.68
N GLU A 84 -4.35 -19.63 -2.02
CA GLU A 84 -5.37 -20.44 -2.67
C GLU A 84 -6.26 -19.60 -3.59
N ILE A 85 -6.72 -18.44 -3.11
CA ILE A 85 -7.51 -17.50 -3.92
C ILE A 85 -6.69 -17.03 -5.13
N TRP A 86 -5.43 -16.63 -4.92
CA TRP A 86 -4.56 -16.20 -6.01
C TRP A 86 -4.36 -17.27 -7.08
N LEU A 87 -4.06 -18.51 -6.69
CA LEU A 87 -3.88 -19.63 -7.62
C LEU A 87 -5.16 -19.91 -8.41
N SER A 88 -6.32 -19.92 -7.73
CA SER A 88 -7.62 -20.15 -8.37
C SER A 88 -7.95 -19.09 -9.43
N MET A 89 -7.57 -17.84 -9.20
CA MET A 89 -7.79 -16.75 -10.13
C MET A 89 -6.75 -16.70 -11.23
N LYS A 90 -5.49 -17.01 -10.92
CA LYS A 90 -4.38 -16.92 -11.86
C LYS A 90 -4.63 -17.77 -13.11
N GLU A 91 -5.06 -19.02 -12.95
CA GLU A 91 -5.38 -19.90 -14.09
C GLU A 91 -6.50 -19.35 -14.99
N LEU A 92 -7.53 -18.73 -14.40
CA LEU A 92 -8.63 -18.12 -15.14
C LEU A 92 -8.17 -16.88 -15.90
N THR A 93 -7.38 -16.03 -15.24
CA THR A 93 -6.93 -14.74 -15.77
C THR A 93 -5.86 -14.86 -16.84
N GLU A 94 -4.99 -15.87 -16.77
CA GLU A 94 -3.99 -16.14 -17.81
C GLU A 94 -4.63 -16.55 -19.13
N ARG A 95 -5.77 -17.26 -19.07
CA ARG A 95 -6.55 -17.59 -20.28
C ARG A 95 -7.27 -16.40 -20.90
N GLN A 96 -7.45 -15.32 -20.14
CA GLN A 96 -8.16 -14.11 -20.56
C GLN A 96 -7.22 -12.96 -20.96
N ASP A 97 -5.89 -13.17 -20.90
CA ASP A 97 -4.89 -12.09 -21.06
C ASP A 97 -5.22 -10.86 -20.21
N ALA A 98 -5.65 -11.09 -18.95
CA ALA A 98 -6.02 -10.02 -18.05
C ALA A 98 -4.83 -9.08 -17.77
N THR A 99 -5.13 -7.79 -17.56
CA THR A 99 -4.13 -6.75 -17.31
C THR A 99 -4.53 -5.82 -16.16
N ILE A 100 -3.54 -5.17 -15.55
CA ILE A 100 -3.70 -4.07 -14.61
C ILE A 100 -3.22 -2.80 -15.31
N SER A 101 -4.05 -1.76 -15.37
CA SER A 101 -3.73 -0.52 -16.08
C SER A 101 -3.51 0.62 -15.10
N LEU A 102 -2.31 1.21 -15.13
CA LEU A 102 -1.91 2.42 -14.39
C LEU A 102 -2.21 3.60 -15.31
N VAL A 103 -3.22 4.41 -14.98
CA VAL A 103 -3.88 5.28 -15.97
C VAL A 103 -3.66 6.77 -15.77
N ALA A 104 -3.45 7.23 -14.55
CA ALA A 104 -3.32 8.66 -14.24
C ALA A 104 -2.60 8.88 -12.91
N LEU A 105 -2.14 10.11 -12.69
CA LEU A 105 -1.75 10.59 -11.37
C LEU A 105 -2.94 11.24 -10.65
N ASP A 106 -2.95 11.10 -9.34
CA ASP A 106 -3.82 11.82 -8.41
C ASP A 106 -2.94 12.56 -7.41
N ASP A 107 -3.29 13.80 -7.08
CA ASP A 107 -2.62 14.57 -6.04
C ASP A 107 -2.81 13.95 -4.65
N GLY A 108 -3.85 13.11 -4.51
CA GLY A 108 -4.14 12.36 -3.31
C GLY A 108 -4.69 13.20 -2.17
N PRO A 109 -5.04 12.54 -1.04
CA PRO A 109 -5.65 13.21 0.09
C PRO A 109 -4.64 14.12 0.81
N PHE A 110 -5.18 15.13 1.50
CA PHE A 110 -4.48 15.78 2.60
C PHE A 110 -4.08 14.72 3.62
N PHE A 111 -2.83 14.77 4.05
CA PHE A 111 -2.26 13.79 4.95
C PHE A 111 -1.82 14.40 6.28
N ALA A 112 -1.05 15.49 6.22
CA ALA A 112 -0.53 16.17 7.41
C ALA A 112 -0.14 17.61 7.07
N THR A 113 0.23 18.38 8.09
CA THR A 113 0.81 19.72 7.92
C THR A 113 2.26 19.70 8.40
N SER A 114 3.21 20.13 7.57
CA SER A 114 4.63 20.24 7.93
C SER A 114 4.83 21.24 9.08
N LYS A 115 6.03 21.25 9.69
CA LYS A 115 6.39 22.25 10.71
C LYS A 115 6.25 23.69 10.23
N ASP A 116 6.45 23.93 8.93
CA ASP A 116 6.35 25.25 8.31
C ASP A 116 4.91 25.63 7.91
N GLY A 117 3.92 24.76 8.19
CA GLY A 117 2.51 25.01 7.87
C GLY A 117 2.07 24.54 6.49
N GLU A 118 2.96 23.91 5.71
CA GLU A 118 2.65 23.43 4.36
C GLU A 118 1.84 22.13 4.39
N GLU A 119 0.97 21.99 3.40
CA GLU A 119 0.14 20.81 3.24
C GLU A 119 0.95 19.62 2.71
N ILE A 120 1.04 18.54 3.49
CA ILE A 120 1.58 17.25 3.05
C ILE A 120 0.44 16.40 2.49
N ARG A 121 0.63 15.85 1.30
CA ARG A 121 -0.30 14.93 0.62
C ARG A 121 0.32 13.57 0.33
N LEU A 122 -0.53 12.60 0.03
CA LEU A 122 -0.14 11.26 -0.44
C LEU A 122 -0.53 11.07 -1.91
N PRO A 123 0.23 11.65 -2.87
CA PRO A 123 -0.06 11.46 -4.29
C PRO A 123 0.01 9.99 -4.68
N SER A 124 -0.73 9.62 -5.71
CA SER A 124 -0.83 8.23 -6.14
C SER A 124 -0.92 8.07 -7.65
N ILE A 125 -0.56 6.88 -8.14
CA ILE A 125 -0.94 6.43 -9.48
C ILE A 125 -2.29 5.72 -9.36
N ARG A 126 -3.30 6.22 -10.07
CA ARG A 126 -4.61 5.58 -10.17
C ARG A 126 -4.53 4.34 -11.04
N ILE A 127 -5.09 3.23 -10.55
CA ILE A 127 -5.25 1.99 -11.30
C ILE A 127 -6.71 1.88 -11.78
N LEU A 128 -6.90 1.40 -13.01
CA LEU A 128 -8.24 1.13 -13.53
C LEU A 128 -8.88 -0.03 -12.75
N ARG A 129 -10.12 0.17 -12.28
CA ARG A 129 -10.95 -0.87 -11.66
C ARG A 129 -11.42 -1.89 -12.70
N SER A 130 -10.57 -2.84 -13.07
CA SER A 130 -10.97 -3.96 -13.93
C SER A 130 -11.87 -4.94 -13.17
N GLU A 131 -12.69 -5.70 -13.90
CA GLU A 131 -13.54 -6.75 -13.32
C GLU A 131 -12.71 -7.78 -12.55
N THR A 132 -11.56 -8.19 -13.11
CA THR A 132 -10.62 -9.10 -12.46
C THR A 132 -10.11 -8.57 -11.13
N LEU A 133 -9.71 -7.29 -11.08
CA LEU A 133 -9.18 -6.69 -9.86
C LEU A 133 -10.26 -6.53 -8.79
N CYS A 134 -11.47 -6.13 -9.19
CA CYS A 134 -12.61 -6.02 -8.28
C CYS A 134 -13.02 -7.40 -7.72
N ALA A 135 -13.05 -8.44 -8.57
CA ALA A 135 -13.35 -9.79 -8.14
C ALA A 135 -12.29 -10.35 -7.16
N LEU A 136 -11.01 -10.03 -7.37
CA LEU A 136 -9.94 -10.38 -6.44
C LEU A 136 -10.14 -9.67 -5.10
N HIS A 137 -10.37 -8.35 -5.14
CA HIS A 137 -10.62 -7.54 -3.96
C HIS A 137 -11.79 -8.10 -3.14
N GLU A 138 -12.92 -8.39 -3.77
CA GLU A 138 -14.10 -8.94 -3.10
C GLU A 138 -13.81 -10.31 -2.47
N LYS A 139 -13.24 -11.25 -3.24
CA LYS A 139 -12.89 -12.60 -2.75
C LYS A 139 -11.96 -12.55 -1.54
N ILE A 140 -10.90 -11.75 -1.62
CA ILE A 140 -9.95 -11.59 -0.52
C ILE A 140 -10.65 -10.94 0.68
N SER A 141 -11.36 -9.83 0.47
CA SER A 141 -12.01 -9.09 1.55
C SER A 141 -13.01 -9.93 2.33
N CYS A 142 -13.80 -10.77 1.66
CA CYS A 142 -14.68 -11.73 2.32
C CYS A 142 -13.89 -12.81 3.08
N ALA A 143 -12.85 -13.38 2.47
CA ALA A 143 -12.10 -14.50 3.03
C ALA A 143 -11.28 -14.12 4.27
N VAL A 144 -10.90 -12.84 4.40
CA VAL A 144 -10.07 -12.39 5.52
C VAL A 144 -10.83 -11.99 6.78
N LEU A 145 -12.15 -11.82 6.69
CA LEU A 145 -13.01 -11.41 7.82
C LEU A 145 -12.81 -12.27 9.09
N PRO A 146 -12.69 -13.61 9.02
CA PRO A 146 -12.49 -14.44 10.22
C PRO A 146 -11.19 -14.16 10.98
N TYR A 147 -10.18 -13.58 10.31
CA TYR A 147 -8.88 -13.26 10.90
C TYR A 147 -8.80 -11.82 11.41
N HIS A 148 -9.77 -10.97 11.06
CA HIS A 148 -9.74 -9.56 11.43
C HIS A 148 -10.00 -9.36 12.93
N VAL A 149 -9.05 -8.74 13.62
CA VAL A 149 -9.13 -8.42 15.05
C VAL A 149 -8.91 -6.93 15.24
N LEU A 150 -9.95 -6.22 15.67
CA LEU A 150 -9.86 -4.78 15.94
C LEU A 150 -8.93 -4.50 17.14
N PRO A 151 -7.99 -3.54 17.05
CA PRO A 151 -7.20 -3.11 18.20
C PRO A 151 -8.10 -2.43 19.25
N ALA A 152 -8.03 -2.88 20.51
CA ALA A 152 -8.90 -2.35 21.56
C ALA A 152 -8.50 -0.94 22.05
N THR A 153 -7.26 -0.53 21.80
CA THR A 153 -6.75 0.82 22.13
C THR A 153 -5.89 1.36 20.99
N LEU A 154 -5.72 2.68 20.93
CA LEU A 154 -4.84 3.33 19.96
C LEU A 154 -3.39 2.79 20.06
N ASP A 155 -2.87 2.60 21.27
CA ASP A 155 -1.51 2.09 21.48
C ASP A 155 -1.32 0.68 20.91
N VAL A 156 -2.32 -0.18 21.08
CA VAL A 156 -2.31 -1.54 20.51
C VAL A 156 -2.39 -1.49 18.98
N GLY A 157 -3.18 -0.56 18.44
CA GLY A 157 -3.24 -0.31 17.01
C GLY A 157 -1.91 0.18 16.44
N LYS A 158 -1.25 1.14 17.10
CA LYS A 158 0.07 1.63 16.69
C LYS A 158 1.14 0.55 16.75
N ALA A 159 1.12 -0.28 17.80
CA ALA A 159 2.04 -1.38 17.99
C ALA A 159 1.89 -2.53 16.98
N ALA A 160 0.75 -2.60 16.27
CA ALA A 160 0.51 -3.62 15.25
C ALA A 160 1.38 -3.41 13.98
N PHE A 161 1.70 -2.15 13.66
CA PHE A 161 2.57 -1.80 12.54
C PHE A 161 4.01 -2.27 12.77
N HIS A 162 4.79 -2.32 11.70
CA HIS A 162 6.17 -2.79 11.78
C HIS A 162 7.02 -1.86 12.68
N PRO A 163 7.78 -2.37 13.66
CA PRO A 163 8.53 -1.54 14.62
C PRO A 163 9.59 -0.63 13.97
N SER A 164 10.17 -1.04 12.84
CA SER A 164 11.11 -0.21 12.07
C SER A 164 10.43 0.94 11.30
N PHE A 165 9.10 0.91 11.14
CA PHE A 165 8.33 2.00 10.54
C PHE A 165 6.95 2.10 11.21
N PRO A 166 6.89 2.55 12.49
CA PRO A 166 5.69 2.47 13.30
C PRO A 166 4.67 3.55 12.91
N ALA A 167 3.39 3.29 13.17
CA ALA A 167 2.37 4.31 13.06
C ALA A 167 2.58 5.41 14.11
N ASP A 168 2.63 6.67 13.67
CA ASP A 168 2.89 7.84 14.52
C ASP A 168 1.59 8.57 14.91
N ASN A 169 0.52 8.41 14.13
CA ASN A 169 -0.74 9.15 14.28
C ASN A 169 -1.95 8.21 14.47
N ALA A 170 -3.09 8.81 14.84
CA ALA A 170 -4.35 8.07 15.01
C ALA A 170 -5.02 7.71 13.66
N ALA A 171 -4.85 8.55 12.62
CA ALA A 171 -5.49 8.36 11.33
C ALA A 171 -5.12 7.03 10.67
N THR A 172 -3.85 6.61 10.74
CA THR A 172 -3.41 5.31 10.19
C THR A 172 -4.05 4.13 10.93
N VAL A 173 -4.27 4.23 12.24
CA VAL A 173 -4.93 3.18 13.03
C VAL A 173 -6.43 3.15 12.75
N GLU A 174 -7.08 4.32 12.69
CA GLU A 174 -8.51 4.41 12.37
C GLU A 174 -8.81 3.94 10.95
N TRP A 175 -7.96 4.26 9.97
CA TRP A 175 -8.08 3.71 8.61
C TRP A 175 -8.09 2.19 8.61
N MET A 176 -7.12 1.56 9.29
CA MET A 176 -7.05 0.09 9.39
C MET A 176 -8.28 -0.51 10.08
N LYS A 177 -8.81 0.13 11.13
CA LYS A 177 -10.02 -0.31 11.83
C LYS A 177 -11.25 -0.26 10.92
N ASN A 178 -11.37 0.80 10.13
CA ASN A 178 -12.54 1.06 9.30
C ASN A 178 -12.41 0.47 7.89
N TYR A 179 -11.28 -0.14 7.54
CA TYR A 179 -11.03 -0.58 6.17
C TYR A 179 -12.10 -1.56 5.69
N LEU A 180 -12.27 -2.70 6.37
CA LEU A 180 -13.19 -3.76 5.92
C LEU A 180 -14.67 -3.36 6.02
N SER A 181 -15.04 -2.44 6.92
CA SER A 181 -16.43 -2.03 7.15
C SER A 181 -16.88 -0.84 6.30
N GLU A 182 -16.00 0.13 6.06
CA GLU A 182 -16.36 1.42 5.44
C GLU A 182 -15.59 1.71 4.14
N ASN A 183 -14.35 1.22 4.01
CA ASN A 183 -13.44 1.61 2.92
C ASN A 183 -13.06 0.45 1.98
N CYS A 184 -13.86 -0.63 1.99
CA CYS A 184 -13.57 -1.87 1.28
C CYS A 184 -14.35 -1.93 -0.04
N ILE A 185 -15.50 -2.61 -0.07
CA ILE A 185 -16.18 -3.02 -1.31
C ILE A 185 -16.61 -1.83 -2.18
N ASP A 186 -17.54 -1.01 -1.70
CA ASP A 186 -18.10 0.08 -2.52
C ASP A 186 -17.10 1.22 -2.73
N ALA A 187 -16.21 1.43 -1.76
CA ALA A 187 -15.19 2.47 -1.76
C ALA A 187 -13.87 2.03 -2.43
N TYR A 188 -13.80 0.83 -3.02
CA TYR A 188 -12.55 0.31 -3.56
C TYR A 188 -11.97 1.22 -4.65
N SER A 189 -10.84 1.83 -4.33
CA SER A 189 -10.11 2.74 -5.21
C SER A 189 -8.66 2.26 -5.33
N PRO A 190 -8.34 1.39 -6.30
CA PRO A 190 -7.01 0.83 -6.44
C PRO A 190 -6.02 1.90 -6.91
N HIS A 191 -4.89 2.01 -6.21
CA HIS A 191 -3.86 3.00 -6.49
C HIS A 191 -2.50 2.55 -5.94
N ILE A 192 -1.43 3.22 -6.36
CA ILE A 192 -0.08 3.09 -5.82
C ILE A 192 0.33 4.43 -5.21
N THR A 193 0.46 4.51 -3.88
CA THR A 193 0.93 5.72 -3.20
C THR A 193 2.41 5.97 -3.49
N LEU A 194 2.74 7.19 -3.93
CA LEU A 194 4.07 7.56 -4.41
C LEU A 194 5.02 8.07 -3.32
N GLY A 195 4.51 8.33 -2.12
CA GLY A 195 5.24 8.99 -1.05
C GLY A 195 4.35 9.98 -0.32
N ALA A 196 4.93 10.69 0.64
CA ALA A 196 4.33 11.89 1.23
C ALA A 196 5.06 13.12 0.69
N THR A 197 4.36 14.16 0.22
CA THR A 197 5.01 15.33 -0.39
C THR A 197 4.25 16.63 -0.09
N THR A 198 4.96 17.75 -0.11
CA THR A 198 4.37 19.09 -0.13
C THR A 198 4.25 19.67 -1.54
N VAL A 199 4.76 18.99 -2.56
CA VAL A 199 4.79 19.45 -3.95
C VAL A 199 3.39 19.36 -4.59
N LYS A 200 2.94 20.44 -5.23
CA LYS A 200 1.67 20.51 -5.98
C LYS A 200 1.84 21.31 -7.29
N PRO A 201 1.02 21.04 -8.33
CA PRO A 201 0.22 19.84 -8.55
C PRO A 201 1.06 18.71 -9.17
N MET A 202 0.70 17.46 -8.90
CA MET A 202 1.35 16.28 -9.47
C MET A 202 0.65 15.75 -10.72
N THR A 203 -0.64 16.04 -10.86
CA THR A 203 -1.47 15.63 -12.00
C THR A 203 -0.90 16.01 -13.36
N SER A 204 -0.03 17.03 -13.45
CA SER A 204 0.62 17.49 -14.68
C SER A 204 2.04 16.97 -14.90
N SER A 205 2.53 16.02 -14.10
CA SER A 205 3.91 15.54 -14.23
C SER A 205 4.12 14.80 -15.55
N PHE A 206 5.01 15.34 -16.39
CA PHE A 206 5.44 14.73 -17.66
C PHE A 206 6.21 13.41 -17.47
N LEU A 207 6.58 13.08 -16.23
CA LEU A 207 7.30 11.86 -15.89
C LEU A 207 6.37 10.63 -15.89
N PHE A 208 5.06 10.82 -15.70
CA PHE A 208 4.13 9.69 -15.70
C PHE A 208 3.80 9.24 -17.11
N LYS A 209 3.92 7.94 -17.36
CA LYS A 209 3.48 7.27 -18.58
C LYS A 209 2.45 6.20 -18.20
N PRO A 210 1.25 6.22 -18.79
CA PRO A 210 0.30 5.13 -18.61
C PRO A 210 0.96 3.79 -18.94
N THR A 211 0.75 2.81 -18.06
CA THR A 211 1.42 1.52 -18.13
C THR A 211 0.40 0.41 -17.97
N THR A 212 0.43 -0.58 -18.87
CA THR A 212 -0.39 -1.79 -18.77
C THR A 212 0.49 -2.95 -18.36
N VAL A 213 0.14 -3.60 -17.26
CA VAL A 213 0.89 -4.72 -16.67
C VAL A 213 0.12 -6.02 -16.90
N PRO A 214 0.70 -7.02 -17.58
CA PRO A 214 0.07 -8.33 -17.70
C PRO A 214 -0.12 -8.96 -16.31
N TRP A 215 -1.28 -9.57 -16.05
CA TRP A 215 -1.57 -10.18 -14.75
C TRP A 215 -0.56 -11.27 -14.37
N ARG A 216 -0.01 -11.99 -15.35
CA ARG A 216 1.06 -12.99 -15.17
C ARG A 216 2.36 -12.43 -14.58
N GLU A 217 2.63 -11.13 -14.81
CA GLU A 217 3.79 -10.39 -14.28
C GLU A 217 3.53 -9.78 -12.89
N CYS A 218 2.36 -10.08 -12.30
CA CYS A 218 1.97 -9.64 -10.97
C CYS A 218 2.12 -10.77 -9.95
N ARG A 219 2.30 -10.39 -8.69
CA ARG A 219 2.28 -11.29 -7.53
C ARG A 219 1.32 -10.75 -6.48
N LEU A 220 0.55 -11.62 -5.84
CA LEU A 220 -0.21 -11.28 -4.64
C LEU A 220 0.62 -11.66 -3.42
N VAL A 221 0.86 -10.70 -2.53
CA VAL A 221 1.68 -10.90 -1.34
C VAL A 221 0.93 -10.48 -0.08
N VAL A 222 1.26 -11.13 1.03
CA VAL A 222 0.91 -10.68 2.38
C VAL A 222 2.10 -9.90 2.90
N SER A 223 1.88 -8.69 3.39
CA SER A 223 2.94 -7.86 3.95
C SER A 223 2.54 -7.29 5.30
N ARG A 224 3.50 -7.09 6.19
CA ARG A 224 3.29 -6.25 7.37
C ARG A 224 3.38 -4.79 6.97
N MET A 225 2.38 -4.03 7.40
CA MET A 225 2.31 -2.60 7.16
C MET A 225 3.37 -1.87 7.97
N GLY A 226 4.08 -0.98 7.30
CA GLY A 226 4.71 0.16 7.96
C GLY A 226 3.72 1.32 8.11
N ASN A 227 4.21 2.46 8.58
CA ASN A 227 3.41 3.67 8.66
C ASN A 227 2.79 4.02 7.30
N TYR A 228 1.64 4.69 7.32
CA TYR A 228 0.89 5.05 6.11
C TYR A 228 0.48 3.83 5.27
N CYS A 229 0.30 2.68 5.93
CA CYS A 229 -0.14 1.42 5.34
C CYS A 229 0.77 0.90 4.21
N SER A 230 2.05 1.30 4.22
CA SER A 230 3.02 0.89 3.20
C SER A 230 3.24 -0.63 3.22
N CYS A 231 3.34 -1.26 2.05
CA CYS A 231 3.92 -2.60 1.93
C CYS A 231 5.40 -2.55 2.36
N PHE A 232 5.69 -3.00 3.58
CA PHE A 232 7.01 -2.82 4.20
C PHE A 232 7.78 -4.13 4.26
N GLU A 233 7.26 -5.12 4.98
CA GLU A 233 7.88 -6.45 5.12
C GLU A 233 7.00 -7.48 4.42
N ILE A 234 7.50 -8.07 3.33
CA ILE A 234 6.78 -9.08 2.54
C ILE A 234 6.96 -10.47 3.17
N TYR A 235 5.85 -11.14 3.45
CA TYR A 235 5.78 -12.53 3.91
C TYR A 235 5.50 -13.46 2.71
N ASP A 236 6.50 -13.62 1.84
CA ASP A 236 6.46 -14.52 0.67
C ASP A 236 6.33 -15.99 1.11
#